data_AF-A0A812DPY1-F1
#
_entry.id   AF-A0A812DPY1-F1
#
_cell.length_a   1.000
_cell.length_b   1.000
_cell.length_c   1.000
_cell.angle_alpha   90.00
_cell.angle_beta   90.00
_cell.angle_gamma   90.00
#
_symmetry.space_group_name_H-M   'P 1'
#
loop_
_entity.id
_entity.type
_entity.pdbx_description
1 polymer ?
#
loop_
_entity_poly.entity_id
_entity_poly.type
_entity_poly.pdbx_seq_one_letter_code
_entity_poly.pdbx_strand_id
1 'polypeptide(L)'
;MLSLSWFVCLYVSLSLFFSLSLDSFLCLSFLPDGELVEENFDVIIGNDGAFSAVRNQLMKTTRFDFQQCFIPHGYMELTIPPNSKGDFAMESNCLHIWPREEFMMIALPNLDRSFTTTLFMPFEIFESIHNEDDLINFFQKVFPDSIPFIGKQELIKTFLSRKALPLVSVKCKPYNKEGKVVIMGDAAHAMVPFYGQGMNAGFEDCLILEKFLNECNDNFDEALTKYSQFRHVDAISICDLAMYNYVEMRSLVNSKLFLLRKSLDNLLNKIFPSSWIPLYTMVSFSQIRYHECVENKKWQDQLLKRISKIITALSVSSLGFLLWIQRMNIISLLQEYGLM
;
A
#
# COMPACT_ATOMS: atom_id res chain seq x y z
N MET A 1 -21.33 33.15 12.21
CA MET A 1 -19.94 33.18 11.71
C MET A 1 -19.02 33.13 12.91
N LEU A 2 -18.68 31.92 13.38
CA LEU A 2 -17.54 31.75 14.28
C LEU A 2 -16.30 31.95 13.40
N SER A 3 -15.51 32.98 13.67
CA SER A 3 -14.20 33.12 13.04
C SER A 3 -13.28 32.10 13.69
N LEU A 4 -13.24 30.88 13.16
CA LEU A 4 -12.23 29.89 13.50
C LEU A 4 -10.88 30.46 13.04
N SER A 5 -10.08 30.96 13.98
CA SER A 5 -8.67 31.25 13.74
C SER A 5 -7.93 29.93 13.66
N TRP A 6 -7.80 29.37 12.45
CA TRP A 6 -6.99 28.19 12.22
C TRP A 6 -5.52 28.57 12.38
N PHE A 7 -4.91 28.21 13.51
CA PHE A 7 -3.47 28.28 13.66
C PHE A 7 -2.87 27.02 13.01
N VAL A 8 -2.48 27.16 11.74
CA VAL A 8 -1.78 26.09 11.01
C VAL A 8 -0.30 26.14 11.40
N CYS A 9 0.07 25.29 12.37
CA CYS A 9 1.43 25.17 12.87
C CYS A 9 2.25 24.26 11.94
N LEU A 10 2.78 24.80 10.83
CA LEU A 10 3.67 24.10 9.90
C LEU A 10 5.13 24.25 10.35
N TYR A 11 5.58 23.42 11.29
CA TYR A 11 7.00 23.39 11.64
C TYR A 11 7.61 22.02 11.37
N VAL A 12 8.49 21.98 10.36
CA VAL A 12 9.13 20.78 9.79
C VAL A 12 10.33 20.31 10.64
N SER A 13 10.75 21.08 11.64
CA SER A 13 11.93 20.76 12.44
C SER A 13 11.75 21.20 13.88
N LEU A 14 11.09 20.37 14.68
CA LEU A 14 11.06 20.53 16.12
C LEU A 14 11.38 19.24 16.85
N SER A 15 12.26 19.38 17.84
CA SER A 15 12.29 18.56 19.06
C SER A 15 10.98 18.82 19.82
N LEU A 16 9.88 18.24 19.35
CA LEU A 16 8.57 18.38 19.97
C LEU A 16 8.58 17.67 21.33
N PHE A 17 8.82 18.43 22.40
CA PHE A 17 8.51 17.99 23.76
C PHE A 17 7.00 18.13 23.97
N PHE A 18 6.26 17.16 23.47
CA PHE A 18 4.84 17.07 23.79
C PHE A 18 4.69 16.66 25.27
N SER A 19 4.23 17.60 26.10
CA SER A 19 3.56 17.31 27.36
C SER A 19 2.09 17.67 27.18
N LEU A 20 1.27 16.67 26.87
CA LEU A 20 -0.17 16.88 26.71
C LEU A 20 -0.79 16.58 28.07
N SER A 21 -0.95 17.61 28.91
CA SER A 21 -1.79 17.48 30.11
C SER A 21 -3.24 17.57 29.65
N LEU A 22 -3.97 16.45 29.71
CA LEU A 22 -5.42 16.42 29.48
C LEU A 22 -6.17 16.91 30.73
N ASP A 23 -5.71 18.02 31.32
CA ASP A 23 -6.53 18.79 32.25
C ASP A 23 -7.46 19.72 31.44
N SER A 24 -8.24 20.58 32.09
CA SER A 24 -9.35 21.35 31.49
C SER A 24 -9.02 22.16 30.21
N PHE A 25 -7.74 22.32 29.87
CA PHE A 25 -7.21 22.98 28.67
C PHE A 25 -6.16 22.09 28.01
N LEU A 26 -6.19 22.03 26.67
CA LEU A 26 -5.19 21.29 25.92
C LEU A 26 -4.01 22.21 25.61
N CYS A 27 -2.99 22.13 26.47
CA CYS A 27 -1.75 22.88 26.33
C CYS A 27 -0.79 22.14 25.40
N LEU A 28 -0.26 22.84 24.39
CA LEU A 28 0.82 22.33 23.53
C LEU A 28 2.06 23.18 23.75
N SER A 29 3.12 22.53 24.21
CA SER A 29 4.44 23.13 24.37
C SER A 29 5.33 22.78 23.16
N PHE A 30 5.92 23.79 22.53
CA PHE A 30 6.77 23.63 21.35
C PHE A 30 7.94 24.63 21.35
N LEU A 31 9.01 24.29 20.65
CA LEU A 31 10.28 25.01 20.51
C LEU A 31 10.54 25.50 19.07
N PRO A 32 9.84 26.52 18.54
CA PRO A 32 9.98 26.93 17.14
C PRO A 32 11.39 27.40 16.78
N ASP A 33 12.14 27.96 17.74
CA ASP A 33 13.54 28.38 17.59
C ASP A 33 14.41 28.03 18.82
N GLY A 34 14.04 26.95 19.54
CA GLY A 34 14.70 26.56 20.79
C GLY A 34 14.18 27.28 22.04
N GLU A 35 13.26 28.24 21.90
CA GLU A 35 12.52 28.86 23.01
C GLU A 35 11.18 28.15 23.24
N LEU A 36 10.86 27.85 24.51
CA LEU A 36 9.63 27.16 24.88
C LEU A 36 8.43 28.09 24.74
N VAL A 37 7.53 27.76 23.83
CA VAL A 37 6.23 28.38 23.64
C VAL A 37 5.16 27.42 24.12
N GLU A 38 4.27 27.89 24.98
CA GLU A 38 3.11 27.13 25.47
C GLU A 38 1.83 27.85 25.06
N GLU A 39 0.99 27.17 24.29
CA GLU A 39 -0.26 27.72 23.79
C GLU A 39 -1.42 26.76 24.06
N ASN A 40 -2.59 27.33 24.32
CA ASN A 40 -3.81 26.56 24.56
C ASN A 40 -4.63 26.46 23.29
N PHE A 41 -5.14 25.26 23.00
CA PHE A 41 -5.95 24.99 21.83
C PHE A 41 -7.28 24.36 22.22
N ASP A 42 -8.33 24.70 21.47
CA ASP A 42 -9.65 24.06 21.61
C ASP A 42 -9.63 22.63 21.09
N VAL A 43 -8.93 22.42 19.96
CA VAL A 43 -8.79 21.14 19.26
C VAL A 43 -7.40 21.04 18.63
N ILE A 44 -6.79 19.85 18.70
CA ILE A 44 -5.53 19.54 18.03
C ILE A 44 -5.75 18.44 16.99
N ILE A 45 -5.28 18.70 15.77
CA ILE A 45 -5.30 17.75 14.66
C ILE A 45 -3.85 17.34 14.36
N GLY A 46 -3.51 16.09 14.69
CA GLY A 46 -2.19 15.51 14.46
C GLY A 46 -2.04 14.95 13.05
N ASN A 47 -1.36 15.71 12.20
CA ASN A 47 -0.95 15.32 10.83
C ASN A 47 0.58 15.31 10.71
N ASP A 48 1.27 14.94 11.78
CA ASP A 48 2.72 14.98 11.98
C ASP A 48 3.45 13.71 11.52
N GLY A 49 2.84 12.97 10.59
CA GLY A 49 3.48 11.87 9.86
C GLY A 49 3.63 10.56 10.63
N ALA A 50 4.35 9.61 10.02
CA ALA A 50 4.45 8.23 10.52
C ALA A 50 5.05 8.13 11.94
N PHE A 51 5.92 9.06 12.32
CA PHE A 51 6.55 9.16 13.64
C PHE A 51 5.89 10.23 14.54
N SER A 52 4.56 10.32 14.44
CA SER A 52 3.72 11.30 15.14
C SER A 52 3.99 11.43 16.64
N ALA A 53 4.29 12.66 17.06
CA ALA A 53 4.41 13.05 18.45
C ALA A 53 3.03 13.16 19.13
N VAL A 54 1.98 13.58 18.40
CA VAL A 54 0.60 13.60 18.89
C VAL A 54 0.14 12.19 19.25
N ARG A 55 0.34 11.23 18.34
CA ARG A 55 0.04 9.81 18.60
C ARG A 55 0.81 9.29 19.80
N ASN A 56 2.09 9.63 19.95
CA ASN A 56 2.89 9.21 21.10
C ASN A 56 2.30 9.67 22.44
N GLN A 57 1.57 10.79 22.48
CA GLN A 57 0.83 11.19 23.68
C GLN A 57 -0.48 10.42 23.83
N LEU A 58 -1.23 10.21 22.73
CA LEU A 58 -2.45 9.40 22.76
C LEU A 58 -2.18 7.97 23.26
N MET A 59 -1.03 7.38 22.89
CA MET A 59 -0.59 6.06 23.35
C MET A 59 -0.43 5.94 24.87
N LYS A 60 -0.20 7.05 25.59
CA LYS A 60 -0.08 7.07 27.06
C LYS A 60 -1.44 7.14 27.75
N THR A 61 -2.53 7.33 27.01
CA THR A 61 -3.88 7.37 27.54
C THR A 61 -4.46 5.96 27.74
N THR A 62 -5.59 5.86 28.41
CA THR A 62 -6.25 4.56 28.64
C THR A 62 -6.95 4.05 27.38
N ARG A 63 -6.90 2.72 27.16
CA ARG A 63 -7.62 2.02 26.08
C ARG A 63 -7.20 2.45 24.65
N PHE A 64 -5.90 2.61 24.44
CA PHE A 64 -5.31 2.86 23.12
C PHE A 64 -4.55 1.63 22.62
N ASP A 65 -4.99 1.05 21.50
CA ASP A 65 -4.30 -0.05 20.83
C ASP A 65 -3.31 0.52 19.81
N PHE A 66 -2.08 0.01 19.82
CA PHE A 66 -1.01 0.44 18.91
C PHE A 66 -0.18 -0.75 18.42
N GLN A 67 0.13 -0.74 17.13
CA GLN A 67 1.04 -1.68 16.49
C GLN A 67 1.94 -0.92 15.52
N GLN A 68 3.24 -1.20 15.60
CA GLN A 68 4.24 -0.74 14.65
C GLN A 68 5.07 -1.92 14.17
N CYS A 69 5.29 -2.00 12.86
CA CYS A 69 6.06 -3.05 12.21
C CYS A 69 7.01 -2.43 11.20
N PHE A 70 8.30 -2.71 11.33
CA PHE A 70 9.26 -2.45 10.26
C PHE A 70 9.37 -3.71 9.40
N ILE A 71 9.30 -3.54 8.09
CA ILE A 71 9.52 -4.67 7.18
C ILE A 71 11.02 -4.88 6.92
N PRO A 72 11.45 -6.10 6.53
CA PRO A 72 12.87 -6.38 6.26
C PRO A 72 13.47 -5.55 5.12
N HIS A 73 12.62 -4.97 4.26
CA HIS A 73 13.05 -4.22 3.09
C HIS A 73 13.26 -2.74 3.42
N GLY A 74 14.40 -2.24 2.98
CA GLY A 74 14.65 -0.81 2.86
C GLY A 74 14.30 -0.29 1.47
N TYR A 75 14.27 1.03 1.32
CA TYR A 75 14.21 1.67 0.01
C TYR A 75 15.34 2.68 -0.20
N MET A 76 15.73 2.86 -1.46
CA MET A 76 16.68 3.87 -1.89
C MET A 76 16.20 4.52 -3.19
N GLU A 77 16.32 5.84 -3.28
CA GLU A 77 16.01 6.59 -4.49
C GLU A 77 17.24 6.73 -5.38
N LEU A 78 17.03 6.40 -6.66
CA LEU A 78 17.93 6.54 -7.79
C LEU A 78 17.25 7.43 -8.84
N THR A 79 18.03 7.94 -9.79
CA THR A 79 17.50 8.81 -10.85
C THR A 79 17.88 8.26 -12.21
N ILE A 80 16.90 8.19 -13.12
CA ILE A 80 17.16 7.98 -14.54
C ILE A 80 17.10 9.36 -15.21
N PRO A 81 18.22 9.90 -15.70
CA PRO A 81 18.22 11.19 -16.36
C PRO A 81 17.49 11.15 -17.72
N PRO A 82 17.14 12.32 -18.30
CA PRO A 82 16.73 12.40 -19.69
C PRO A 82 17.78 11.78 -20.63
N ASN A 83 17.33 11.28 -21.77
CA ASN A 83 18.22 10.72 -22.79
C ASN A 83 19.10 11.81 -23.44
N SER A 84 20.02 11.40 -24.33
CA SER A 84 20.95 12.33 -25.00
C SER A 84 20.30 13.43 -25.85
N LYS A 85 19.00 13.31 -26.17
CA LYS A 85 18.21 14.33 -26.86
C LYS A 85 17.43 15.24 -25.91
N GLY A 86 17.60 15.06 -24.60
CA GLY A 86 16.82 15.76 -23.57
C GLY A 86 15.36 15.31 -23.51
N ASP A 87 15.05 14.09 -23.95
CA ASP A 87 13.71 13.51 -23.88
C ASP A 87 13.64 12.35 -22.87
N PHE A 88 12.46 11.82 -22.57
CA PHE A 88 12.31 10.68 -21.66
C PHE A 88 13.15 9.48 -22.15
N ALA A 89 13.83 8.81 -21.21
CA ALA A 89 14.63 7.63 -21.50
C ALA A 89 13.79 6.37 -21.76
N MET A 90 12.54 6.35 -21.31
CA MET A 90 11.57 5.25 -21.42
C MET A 90 10.18 5.82 -21.69
N GLU A 91 9.17 4.96 -21.88
CA GLU A 91 7.77 5.39 -22.06
C GLU A 91 7.29 6.25 -20.87
N SER A 92 6.86 7.47 -21.14
CA SER A 92 6.48 8.45 -20.11
C SER A 92 5.12 8.18 -19.48
N ASN A 93 4.19 7.53 -20.17
CA ASN A 93 2.83 7.29 -19.68
C ASN A 93 2.67 5.91 -19.02
N CYS A 94 3.70 5.47 -18.31
CA CYS A 94 3.75 4.15 -17.68
C CYS A 94 4.38 4.23 -16.29
N LEU A 95 3.87 3.40 -15.38
CA LEU A 95 4.58 3.04 -14.16
C LEU A 95 5.49 1.86 -14.48
N HIS A 96 6.80 2.07 -14.48
CA HIS A 96 7.78 1.02 -14.79
C HIS A 96 8.06 0.20 -13.54
N ILE A 97 8.12 -1.12 -13.68
CA ILE A 97 8.40 -2.06 -12.58
C ILE A 97 9.41 -3.11 -13.05
N TRP A 98 10.47 -3.32 -12.28
CA TRP A 98 11.40 -4.44 -12.39
C TRP A 98 11.19 -5.41 -11.22
N PRO A 99 10.34 -6.44 -11.35
CA PRO A 99 10.07 -7.40 -10.28
C PRO A 99 11.12 -8.52 -10.29
N ARG A 100 11.74 -8.81 -9.14
CA ARG A 100 12.82 -9.80 -8.99
C ARG A 100 12.73 -10.57 -7.68
N GLU A 101 11.61 -11.23 -7.42
CA GLU A 101 11.39 -11.99 -6.18
C GLU A 101 11.89 -11.17 -4.98
N GLU A 102 12.99 -11.47 -4.32
CA GLU A 102 13.46 -10.66 -3.17
C GLU A 102 13.68 -9.15 -3.43
N PHE A 103 13.82 -8.70 -4.68
CA PHE A 103 14.08 -7.32 -5.08
C PHE A 103 12.96 -6.74 -5.94
N MET A 104 12.78 -5.42 -5.86
CA MET A 104 11.88 -4.70 -6.75
C MET A 104 12.40 -3.31 -7.01
N MET A 105 12.28 -2.83 -8.24
CA MET A 105 12.52 -1.43 -8.57
C MET A 105 11.32 -0.86 -9.31
N ILE A 106 10.92 0.36 -8.98
CA ILE A 106 9.85 1.09 -9.68
C ILE A 106 10.38 2.43 -10.15
N ALA A 107 9.90 2.92 -11.30
CA ALA A 107 10.27 4.25 -11.78
C ALA A 107 9.03 5.05 -12.19
N LEU A 108 8.95 6.28 -11.69
CA LEU A 108 7.89 7.23 -11.98
C LEU A 108 8.44 8.42 -12.79
N PRO A 109 7.72 8.86 -13.84
CA PRO A 109 8.15 9.97 -14.69
C PRO A 109 8.02 11.31 -13.96
N ASN A 110 8.99 12.20 -14.19
CA ASN A 110 8.99 13.59 -13.71
C ASN A 110 8.74 14.56 -14.88
N LEU A 111 8.30 15.79 -14.56
CA LEU A 111 8.05 16.84 -15.56
C LEU A 111 9.32 17.31 -16.29
N ASP A 112 10.48 17.19 -15.65
CA ASP A 112 11.80 17.50 -16.23
C ASP A 112 12.33 16.37 -17.14
N ARG A 113 11.49 15.37 -17.42
CA ARG A 113 11.77 14.20 -18.27
C ARG A 113 12.74 13.19 -17.68
N SER A 114 13.12 13.34 -16.40
CA SER A 114 13.78 12.30 -15.63
C SER A 114 12.76 11.28 -15.10
N PHE A 115 13.25 10.19 -14.52
CA PHE A 115 12.45 9.31 -13.67
C PHE A 115 13.05 9.22 -12.28
N THR A 116 12.20 9.30 -11.27
CA THR A 116 12.54 8.93 -9.89
C THR A 116 12.34 7.44 -9.76
N THR A 117 13.43 6.73 -9.44
CA THR A 117 13.47 5.28 -9.38
C THR A 117 13.66 4.84 -7.94
N THR A 118 12.73 4.06 -7.39
CA THR A 118 12.82 3.54 -6.02
C THR A 118 13.21 2.06 -6.06
N LEU A 119 14.38 1.75 -5.51
CA LEU A 119 14.85 0.38 -5.29
C LEU A 119 14.41 -0.12 -3.92
N PHE A 120 13.76 -1.28 -3.88
CA PHE A 120 13.38 -2.00 -2.67
C PHE A 120 14.13 -3.32 -2.59
N MET A 121 14.84 -3.54 -1.48
CA MET A 121 15.52 -4.80 -1.20
C MET A 121 15.75 -5.01 0.31
N PRO A 122 16.02 -6.25 0.76
CA PRO A 122 16.31 -6.51 2.16
C PRO A 122 17.51 -5.68 2.64
N PHE A 123 17.47 -5.20 3.89
CA PHE A 123 18.56 -4.46 4.50
C PHE A 123 19.87 -5.24 4.48
N GLU A 124 19.81 -6.56 4.68
CA GLU A 124 20.98 -7.44 4.68
C GLU A 124 21.70 -7.41 3.33
N ILE A 125 20.97 -7.23 2.22
CA ILE A 125 21.57 -7.13 0.89
C ILE A 125 22.17 -5.74 0.65
N PHE A 126 21.49 -4.67 1.11
CA PHE A 126 22.09 -3.32 1.10
C PHE A 126 23.43 -3.31 1.84
N GLU A 127 23.47 -3.93 3.01
CA GLU A 127 24.66 -3.98 3.87
C GLU A 127 25.77 -4.87 3.29
N SER A 128 25.45 -5.83 2.43
CA SER A 128 26.43 -6.71 1.78
C SER A 128 27.22 -6.05 0.63
N ILE A 129 26.74 -4.91 0.12
CA ILE A 129 27.37 -4.20 -1.00
C ILE A 129 28.31 -3.12 -0.44
N HIS A 130 29.62 -3.37 -0.50
CA HIS A 130 30.61 -2.51 0.16
C HIS A 130 31.38 -1.58 -0.79
N ASN A 131 31.48 -1.95 -2.07
CA ASN A 131 32.29 -1.23 -3.05
C ASN A 131 31.61 -1.20 -4.43
N GLU A 132 32.26 -0.50 -5.37
CA GLU A 132 31.75 -0.33 -6.74
C GLU A 132 31.59 -1.66 -7.49
N ASP A 133 32.53 -2.59 -7.31
CA ASP A 133 32.50 -3.87 -8.03
C ASP A 133 31.34 -4.74 -7.53
N ASP A 134 31.10 -4.82 -6.23
CA ASP A 134 29.95 -5.53 -5.64
C ASP A 134 28.63 -4.99 -6.19
N LEU A 135 28.49 -3.67 -6.22
CA LEU A 135 27.29 -2.99 -6.71
C LEU A 135 27.02 -3.29 -8.18
N ILE A 136 28.05 -3.16 -9.02
CA ILE A 136 27.90 -3.37 -10.46
C ILE A 136 27.63 -4.84 -10.77
N ASN A 137 28.29 -5.77 -10.08
CA ASN A 137 28.03 -7.20 -10.21
C ASN A 137 26.58 -7.54 -9.80
N PHE A 138 26.09 -6.95 -8.71
CA PHE A 138 24.71 -7.11 -8.28
C PHE A 138 23.72 -6.59 -9.33
N PHE A 139 23.89 -5.36 -9.81
CA PHE A 139 23.00 -4.76 -10.81
C PHE A 139 23.06 -5.50 -12.14
N GLN A 140 24.23 -5.97 -12.60
CA GLN A 140 24.33 -6.75 -13.83
C GLN A 140 23.60 -8.09 -13.72
N LYS A 141 23.59 -8.70 -12.53
CA LYS A 141 22.89 -9.95 -12.28
C LYS A 141 21.38 -9.76 -12.15
N VAL A 142 20.94 -8.72 -11.44
CA VAL A 142 19.53 -8.55 -11.03
C VAL A 142 18.76 -7.59 -11.92
N PHE A 143 19.38 -6.47 -12.33
CA PHE A 143 18.76 -5.38 -13.09
C PHE A 143 19.64 -4.91 -14.29
N PRO A 144 20.09 -5.82 -15.18
CA PRO A 144 21.09 -5.49 -16.21
C PRO A 144 20.66 -4.35 -17.14
N ASP A 145 19.38 -4.31 -17.49
CA ASP A 145 18.77 -3.33 -18.39
C ASP A 145 18.61 -1.95 -17.75
N SER A 146 18.67 -1.85 -16.41
CA SER A 146 18.57 -0.57 -15.71
C SER A 146 19.86 0.25 -15.74
N ILE A 147 21.03 -0.41 -15.84
CA ILE A 147 22.33 0.26 -15.78
C ILE A 147 22.50 1.29 -16.91
N PRO A 148 22.15 0.98 -18.17
CA PRO A 148 22.20 1.96 -19.26
C PRO A 148 21.28 3.16 -19.04
N PHE A 149 20.13 2.98 -18.37
CA PHE A 149 19.19 4.08 -18.09
C PHE A 149 19.67 4.97 -16.95
N ILE A 150 20.07 4.39 -15.82
CA ILE A 150 20.52 5.15 -14.63
C ILE A 150 21.88 5.81 -14.89
N GLY A 151 22.75 5.13 -15.63
CA GLY A 151 24.15 5.53 -15.82
C GLY A 151 25.04 4.96 -14.72
N LYS A 152 26.09 4.23 -15.13
CA LYS A 152 26.99 3.50 -14.22
C LYS A 152 27.58 4.38 -13.11
N GLN A 153 28.06 5.58 -13.46
CA GLN A 153 28.70 6.49 -12.52
C GLN A 153 27.70 7.08 -11.51
N GLU A 154 26.51 7.47 -11.97
CA GLU A 154 25.49 8.06 -11.08
C GLU A 154 24.91 7.01 -10.14
N LEU A 155 24.77 5.76 -10.61
CA LEU A 155 24.40 4.62 -9.79
C LEU A 155 25.41 4.42 -8.64
N ILE A 156 26.70 4.34 -8.96
CA ILE A 156 27.77 4.16 -7.96
C ILE A 156 27.76 5.30 -6.94
N LYS A 157 27.77 6.54 -7.45
CA LYS A 157 27.79 7.75 -6.63
C LYS A 157 26.58 7.81 -5.68
N THR A 158 25.37 7.58 -6.19
CA THR A 158 24.14 7.66 -5.39
C THR A 158 24.08 6.54 -4.36
N PHE A 159 24.38 5.31 -4.78
CA PHE A 159 24.25 4.15 -3.91
C PHE A 159 25.27 4.18 -2.75
N LEU A 160 26.54 4.51 -3.02
CA LEU A 160 27.58 4.50 -2.00
C LEU A 160 27.56 5.74 -1.09
N SER A 161 26.90 6.84 -1.50
CA SER A 161 26.78 8.05 -0.68
C SER A 161 25.56 8.07 0.25
N ARG A 162 24.61 7.14 0.08
CA ARG A 162 23.34 7.12 0.79
C ARG A 162 23.11 5.78 1.49
N LYS A 163 22.33 5.81 2.56
CA LYS A 163 21.84 4.58 3.22
C LYS A 163 20.41 4.31 2.80
N ALA A 164 20.04 3.03 2.75
CA ALA A 164 18.65 2.64 2.58
C ALA A 164 17.81 3.13 3.77
N LEU A 165 16.57 3.51 3.48
CA LEU A 165 15.62 4.01 4.46
C LEU A 165 14.60 2.93 4.84
N PRO A 166 14.18 2.86 6.11
CA PRO A 166 13.25 1.83 6.58
C PRO A 166 11.83 2.12 6.11
N LEU A 167 11.05 1.05 6.00
CA LEU A 167 9.62 1.10 5.68
C LEU A 167 8.84 0.62 6.89
N VAL A 168 7.88 1.44 7.34
CA VAL A 168 7.10 1.21 8.56
C VAL A 168 5.62 1.06 8.23
N SER A 169 4.97 0.14 8.94
CA SER A 169 3.52 0.03 9.00
C SER A 169 3.06 0.30 10.43
N VAL A 170 2.15 1.26 10.59
CA VAL A 170 1.54 1.64 11.87
C VAL A 170 0.05 1.43 11.79
N LYS A 171 -0.51 0.81 12.82
CA LYS A 171 -1.96 0.72 13.05
C LYS A 171 -2.24 1.12 14.48
N CYS A 172 -3.28 1.93 14.69
CA CYS A 172 -3.74 2.27 16.02
C CYS A 172 -5.25 2.45 16.08
N LYS A 173 -5.78 2.52 17.30
CA LYS A 173 -7.14 2.97 17.60
C LYS A 173 -7.30 3.30 19.09
N PRO A 174 -8.21 4.20 19.48
CA PRO A 174 -8.96 5.11 18.62
C PRO A 174 -8.06 6.20 18.00
N TYR A 175 -8.58 6.97 17.04
CA TYR A 175 -7.87 8.10 16.43
C TYR A 175 -8.11 9.42 17.15
N ASN A 176 -8.98 9.45 18.16
CA ASN A 176 -9.37 10.67 18.85
C ASN A 176 -9.38 10.53 20.38
N LYS A 177 -9.45 11.67 21.06
CA LYS A 177 -9.62 11.78 22.50
C LYS A 177 -10.55 12.96 22.85
N GLU A 178 -11.71 12.64 23.45
CA GLU A 178 -12.63 13.58 24.14
C GLU A 178 -13.00 14.85 23.37
N GLY A 179 -13.17 14.78 22.04
CA GLY A 179 -13.47 15.96 21.23
C GLY A 179 -12.34 16.99 21.13
N LYS A 180 -11.16 16.70 21.67
CA LYS A 180 -10.05 17.63 21.81
C LYS A 180 -8.84 17.29 20.94
N VAL A 181 -8.62 16.01 20.65
CA VAL A 181 -7.50 15.56 19.79
C VAL A 181 -8.00 14.58 18.75
N VAL A 182 -7.48 14.68 17.54
CA VAL A 182 -7.62 13.67 16.49
C VAL A 182 -6.31 13.51 15.72
N ILE A 183 -5.98 12.30 15.28
CA ILE A 183 -4.88 12.02 14.35
C ILE A 183 -5.40 11.54 12.99
N MET A 184 -4.72 11.94 11.91
CA MET A 184 -5.08 11.60 10.53
C MET A 184 -3.84 11.33 9.65
N GLY A 185 -4.05 10.71 8.49
CA GLY A 185 -2.99 10.31 7.57
C GLY A 185 -1.99 9.36 8.22
N ASP A 186 -0.71 9.53 7.89
CA ASP A 186 0.37 8.67 8.41
C ASP A 186 0.49 8.70 9.94
N ALA A 187 0.01 9.75 10.62
CA ALA A 187 -0.04 9.78 12.08
C ALA A 187 -0.97 8.69 12.63
N ALA A 188 -2.09 8.42 11.95
CA ALA A 188 -3.08 7.40 12.30
C ALA A 188 -2.77 6.02 11.69
N HIS A 189 -2.31 5.98 10.44
CA HIS A 189 -2.18 4.74 9.65
C HIS A 189 -1.04 4.78 8.62
N ALA A 190 0.20 4.92 9.08
CA ALA A 190 1.36 4.77 8.19
C ALA A 190 1.38 3.39 7.52
N MET A 191 1.52 3.36 6.20
CA MET A 191 1.52 2.12 5.42
C MET A 191 2.75 2.02 4.53
N VAL A 192 3.11 0.79 4.19
CA VAL A 192 4.18 0.54 3.23
C VAL A 192 3.78 1.05 1.84
N PRO A 193 4.71 1.59 1.03
CA PRO A 193 4.38 2.37 -0.16
C PRO A 193 4.00 1.52 -1.39
N PHE A 194 3.64 0.25 -1.20
CA PHE A 194 3.46 -0.68 -2.31
C PHE A 194 2.13 -0.55 -3.03
N TYR A 195 1.14 0.16 -2.49
CA TYR A 195 -0.12 0.43 -3.20
C TYR A 195 -0.23 1.85 -3.76
N GLY A 196 0.68 2.77 -3.39
CA GLY A 196 0.56 4.18 -3.75
C GLY A 196 -0.66 4.88 -3.12
N GLN A 197 -1.12 4.41 -1.96
CA GLN A 197 -2.38 4.87 -1.35
C GLN A 197 -2.21 5.69 -0.07
N GLY A 198 -1.00 5.84 0.50
CA GLY A 198 -0.81 6.59 1.76
C GLY A 198 -1.34 8.02 1.69
N MET A 199 -0.87 8.81 0.72
CA MET A 199 -1.37 10.18 0.50
C MET A 199 -2.87 10.21 0.17
N ASN A 200 -3.35 9.31 -0.71
CA ASN A 200 -4.76 9.26 -1.12
C ASN A 200 -5.68 8.96 0.07
N ALA A 201 -5.32 7.99 0.91
CA ALA A 201 -6.02 7.64 2.12
C ALA A 201 -5.99 8.79 3.15
N GLY A 202 -4.87 9.50 3.27
CA GLY A 202 -4.78 10.70 4.11
C GLY A 202 -5.65 11.85 3.63
N PHE A 203 -5.79 12.06 2.32
CA PHE A 203 -6.75 13.04 1.77
C PHE A 203 -8.20 12.60 1.98
N GLU A 204 -8.47 11.31 1.82
CA GLU A 204 -9.78 10.74 2.13
C GLU A 204 -10.16 10.94 3.61
N ASP A 205 -9.20 10.86 4.55
CA ASP A 205 -9.44 11.16 5.96
C ASP A 205 -9.99 12.58 6.15
N CYS A 206 -9.41 13.58 5.49
CA CYS A 206 -9.85 14.97 5.57
C CYS A 206 -11.31 15.12 5.11
N LEU A 207 -11.68 14.45 4.00
CA LEU A 207 -13.05 14.47 3.48
C LEU A 207 -14.05 13.80 4.45
N ILE A 208 -13.66 12.67 5.05
CA ILE A 208 -14.49 11.95 6.02
C ILE A 208 -14.64 12.76 7.31
N LEU A 209 -13.57 13.39 7.79
CA LEU A 209 -13.62 14.24 8.97
C LEU A 209 -14.53 15.45 8.74
N GLU A 210 -14.36 16.16 7.61
CA GLU A 210 -15.21 17.28 7.22
C GLU A 210 -16.69 16.87 7.16
N LYS A 211 -17.00 15.71 6.57
CA LYS A 211 -18.35 15.17 6.52
C LYS A 211 -18.95 15.04 7.93
N PHE A 212 -18.24 14.44 8.89
CA PHE A 212 -18.78 14.24 10.24
C PHE A 212 -18.84 15.53 11.06
N LEU A 213 -17.93 16.48 10.85
CA LEU A 213 -18.03 17.81 11.44
C LEU A 213 -19.32 18.51 10.99
N ASN A 214 -19.59 18.49 9.68
CA ASN A 214 -20.82 19.05 9.11
C ASN A 214 -22.08 18.35 9.64
N GLU A 215 -22.12 17.00 9.64
CA GLU A 215 -23.27 16.23 10.13
C GLU A 215 -23.55 16.45 11.62
N CYS A 216 -22.52 16.76 12.42
CA CYS A 216 -22.65 16.99 13.86
C CYS A 216 -22.71 18.48 14.24
N ASN A 217 -22.83 19.40 13.27
CA ASN A 217 -22.82 20.85 13.47
C ASN A 217 -21.62 21.32 14.33
N ASP A 218 -20.42 20.88 13.98
CA ASP A 218 -19.17 21.18 14.68
C ASP A 218 -19.11 20.72 16.16
N ASN A 219 -19.98 19.79 16.57
CA ASN A 219 -19.82 19.08 17.83
C ASN A 219 -18.62 18.11 17.73
N PHE A 220 -17.43 18.58 18.11
CA PHE A 220 -16.18 17.82 17.99
C PHE A 220 -16.19 16.50 18.76
N ASP A 221 -16.81 16.42 19.94
CA ASP A 221 -16.83 15.16 20.70
C ASP A 221 -17.55 14.04 19.93
N GLU A 222 -18.70 14.37 19.36
CA GLU A 222 -19.48 13.45 18.54
C GLU A 222 -18.80 13.19 17.18
N ALA A 223 -18.37 14.25 16.48
CA ALA A 223 -17.80 14.16 15.15
C ALA A 223 -16.49 13.35 15.13
N LEU A 224 -15.57 13.63 16.06
CA LEU A 224 -14.28 12.93 16.13
C LEU A 224 -14.46 11.46 16.51
N THR A 225 -15.46 11.15 17.35
CA THR A 225 -15.81 9.77 17.70
C THR A 225 -16.38 9.02 16.51
N LYS A 226 -17.30 9.63 15.74
CA LYS A 226 -17.83 9.04 14.49
C LYS A 226 -16.72 8.83 13.46
N TYR A 227 -15.85 9.83 13.26
CA TYR A 227 -14.69 9.72 12.38
C TYR A 227 -13.81 8.53 12.76
N SER A 228 -13.41 8.42 14.04
CA SER A 228 -12.53 7.33 14.49
C SER A 228 -13.17 5.96 14.28
N GLN A 229 -14.46 5.81 14.53
CA GLN A 229 -15.15 4.52 14.36
C GLN A 229 -15.34 4.17 12.89
N PHE A 230 -15.77 5.13 12.08
CA PHE A 230 -16.03 4.93 10.66
C PHE A 230 -14.74 4.63 9.90
N ARG A 231 -13.69 5.44 10.11
CA ARG A 231 -12.47 5.34 9.32
C ARG A 231 -11.60 4.14 9.68
N HIS A 232 -11.62 3.68 10.92
CA HIS A 232 -10.70 2.66 11.41
C HIS A 232 -10.67 1.40 10.54
N VAL A 233 -11.84 0.87 10.15
CA VAL A 233 -11.93 -0.38 9.38
C VAL A 233 -11.29 -0.24 7.99
N ASP A 234 -11.40 0.94 7.37
CA ASP A 234 -10.81 1.22 6.06
C ASP A 234 -9.31 1.46 6.16
N ALA A 235 -8.87 2.25 7.14
CA ALA A 235 -7.48 2.54 7.39
C ALA A 235 -6.65 1.26 7.63
N ILE A 236 -7.16 0.33 8.46
CA ILE A 236 -6.48 -0.97 8.64
C ILE A 236 -6.50 -1.82 7.36
N SER A 237 -7.60 -1.76 6.60
CA SER A 237 -7.76 -2.55 5.38
C SER A 237 -6.79 -2.10 4.29
N ILE A 238 -6.56 -0.80 4.14
CA ILE A 238 -5.58 -0.29 3.16
C ILE A 238 -4.14 -0.56 3.60
N CYS A 239 -3.82 -0.50 4.90
CA CYS A 239 -2.53 -0.96 5.41
C CYS A 239 -2.30 -2.45 5.11
N ASP A 240 -3.32 -3.29 5.28
CA ASP A 240 -3.24 -4.73 4.96
C ASP A 240 -3.12 -4.99 3.45
N LEU A 241 -3.87 -4.25 2.63
CA LEU A 241 -3.76 -4.31 1.18
C LEU A 241 -2.38 -3.90 0.70
N ALA A 242 -1.77 -2.87 1.29
CA ALA A 242 -0.42 -2.44 0.96
C ALA A 242 0.62 -3.51 1.31
N MET A 243 0.50 -4.15 2.48
CA MET A 243 1.33 -5.30 2.86
C MET A 243 1.11 -6.52 1.97
N TYR A 244 -0.12 -6.74 1.50
CA TYR A 244 -0.41 -7.81 0.53
C TYR A 244 0.18 -7.49 -0.85
N ASN A 245 0.06 -6.25 -1.32
CA ASN A 245 0.54 -5.85 -2.64
C ASN A 245 2.06 -5.88 -2.74
N TYR A 246 2.75 -5.69 -1.62
CA TYR A 246 4.17 -6.01 -1.52
C TYR A 246 4.47 -7.43 -2.02
N VAL A 247 3.74 -8.44 -1.53
CA VAL A 247 3.92 -9.84 -1.96
C VAL A 247 3.53 -10.02 -3.43
N GLU A 248 2.47 -9.35 -3.88
CA GLU A 248 1.97 -9.44 -5.26
C GLU A 248 2.97 -8.89 -6.28
N MET A 249 3.43 -7.64 -6.11
CA MET A 249 4.38 -6.99 -7.02
C MET A 249 5.74 -7.69 -7.05
N ARG A 250 6.09 -8.32 -5.94
CA ARG A 250 7.38 -8.98 -5.74
C ARG A 250 7.51 -10.30 -6.49
N SER A 251 6.51 -11.18 -6.38
CA SER A 251 6.59 -12.55 -6.90
C SER A 251 5.47 -12.93 -7.87
N LEU A 252 4.25 -12.42 -7.67
CA LEU A 252 3.08 -12.89 -8.40
C LEU A 252 3.01 -12.34 -9.83
N VAL A 253 3.54 -11.14 -10.10
CA VAL A 253 3.54 -10.55 -11.44
C VAL A 253 4.28 -11.38 -12.49
N ASN A 254 5.24 -12.22 -12.08
CA ASN A 254 5.95 -13.16 -12.94
C ASN A 254 5.23 -14.52 -13.09
N SER A 255 4.19 -14.78 -12.29
CA SER A 255 3.45 -16.04 -12.30
C SER A 255 2.44 -16.12 -13.45
N LYS A 256 2.54 -17.18 -14.27
CA LYS A 256 1.57 -17.45 -15.34
C LYS A 256 0.14 -17.57 -14.81
N LEU A 257 -0.04 -18.18 -13.65
CA LEU A 257 -1.36 -18.34 -13.05
C LEU A 257 -1.96 -17.00 -12.63
N PHE A 258 -1.12 -16.08 -12.14
CA PHE A 258 -1.54 -14.72 -11.79
C PHE A 258 -1.93 -13.92 -13.04
N LEU A 259 -1.13 -13.99 -14.12
CA LEU A 259 -1.46 -13.33 -15.39
C LEU A 259 -2.77 -13.88 -16.00
N LEU A 260 -2.99 -15.20 -15.92
CA LEU A 260 -4.25 -15.83 -16.33
C LEU A 260 -5.43 -15.34 -15.46
N ARG A 261 -5.24 -15.28 -14.14
CA ARG A 261 -6.23 -14.75 -13.19
C ARG A 261 -6.61 -13.31 -13.55
N LYS A 262 -5.61 -12.45 -13.80
CA LYS A 262 -5.81 -11.05 -14.19
C LYS A 262 -6.52 -10.90 -15.53
N SER A 263 -6.18 -11.75 -16.51
CA SER A 263 -6.89 -11.80 -17.80
C SER A 263 -8.35 -12.19 -17.62
N LEU A 264 -8.63 -13.19 -16.78
CA LEU A 264 -9.99 -13.59 -16.42
C LEU A 264 -10.75 -12.46 -15.71
N ASP A 265 -10.12 -11.78 -14.75
CA ASP A 265 -10.74 -10.64 -14.06
C ASP A 265 -11.11 -9.53 -15.04
N ASN A 266 -10.23 -9.23 -15.99
CA ASN A 266 -10.49 -8.24 -17.03
C ASN A 266 -11.63 -8.67 -17.97
N LEU A 267 -11.71 -9.96 -18.31
CA LEU A 267 -12.80 -10.48 -19.14
C LEU A 267 -14.13 -10.43 -18.40
N LEU A 268 -14.16 -10.86 -17.14
CA LEU A 268 -15.37 -10.83 -16.31
C LEU A 268 -15.83 -9.40 -16.04
N ASN A 269 -14.91 -8.45 -15.83
CA ASN A 269 -15.23 -7.03 -15.73
C ASN A 269 -15.84 -6.47 -17.02
N LYS A 270 -15.37 -6.89 -18.20
CA LYS A 270 -15.97 -6.49 -19.47
C LYS A 270 -17.39 -7.02 -19.66
N ILE A 271 -17.69 -8.22 -19.15
CA ILE A 271 -19.01 -8.85 -19.28
C ILE A 271 -19.97 -8.35 -18.19
N PHE A 272 -19.47 -8.15 -16.96
CA PHE A 272 -20.23 -7.79 -15.77
C PHE A 272 -19.61 -6.59 -15.04
N PRO A 273 -19.56 -5.38 -15.65
CA PRO A 273 -18.79 -4.25 -15.14
C PRO A 273 -19.25 -3.70 -13.78
N SER A 274 -20.53 -3.88 -13.43
CA SER A 274 -21.06 -3.45 -12.12
C SER A 274 -20.83 -4.47 -11.00
N SER A 275 -20.62 -5.74 -11.35
CA SER A 275 -20.61 -6.85 -10.39
C SER A 275 -19.23 -7.49 -10.23
N TRP A 276 -18.35 -7.35 -11.22
CA TRP A 276 -17.00 -7.90 -11.21
C TRP A 276 -15.95 -6.81 -11.48
N ILE A 277 -15.65 -6.03 -10.45
CA ILE A 277 -14.63 -4.99 -10.54
C ILE A 277 -13.32 -5.56 -9.97
N PRO A 278 -12.19 -5.54 -10.72
CA PRO A 278 -10.90 -6.00 -10.19
C PRO A 278 -10.46 -5.19 -8.96
N LEU A 279 -9.77 -5.82 -8.01
CA LEU A 279 -9.34 -5.16 -6.77
C LEU A 279 -8.59 -3.85 -7.03
N TYR A 280 -7.59 -3.87 -7.92
CA TYR A 280 -6.80 -2.68 -8.24
C TYR A 280 -7.67 -1.52 -8.74
N THR A 281 -8.72 -1.84 -9.53
CA THR A 281 -9.66 -0.86 -10.04
C THR A 281 -10.54 -0.30 -8.93
N MET A 282 -11.06 -1.14 -8.03
CA MET A 282 -11.85 -0.67 -6.89
C MET A 282 -11.04 0.28 -6.00
N VAL A 283 -9.79 -0.06 -5.69
CA VAL A 283 -8.95 0.73 -4.79
C VAL A 283 -8.44 2.02 -5.45
N SER A 284 -8.04 1.97 -6.72
CA SER A 284 -7.34 3.10 -7.37
C SER A 284 -8.26 4.05 -8.14
N PHE A 285 -9.42 3.58 -8.60
CA PHE A 285 -10.28 4.31 -9.53
C PHE A 285 -11.74 4.41 -9.07
N SER A 286 -12.02 4.16 -7.79
CA SER A 286 -13.34 4.33 -7.20
C SER A 286 -13.24 4.93 -5.79
N GLN A 287 -14.38 5.24 -5.20
CA GLN A 287 -14.52 5.64 -3.79
C GLN A 287 -15.19 4.55 -2.94
N ILE A 288 -15.15 3.29 -3.41
CA ILE A 288 -15.60 2.15 -2.62
C ILE A 288 -14.70 2.04 -1.41
N ARG A 289 -15.30 1.87 -0.22
CA ARG A 289 -14.57 1.79 1.04
C ARG A 289 -13.54 0.64 0.99
N TYR A 290 -12.34 0.88 1.52
CA TYR A 290 -11.25 -0.10 1.40
C TYR A 290 -11.59 -1.48 1.97
N HIS A 291 -12.35 -1.56 3.08
CA HIS A 291 -12.75 -2.85 3.62
C HIS A 291 -13.75 -3.59 2.70
N GLU A 292 -14.66 -2.85 2.04
CA GLU A 292 -15.59 -3.41 1.04
C GLU A 292 -14.83 -3.93 -0.19
N CYS A 293 -13.77 -3.23 -0.62
CA CYS A 293 -12.87 -3.72 -1.67
C CYS A 293 -12.26 -5.09 -1.31
N VAL A 294 -11.84 -5.27 -0.05
CA VAL A 294 -11.30 -6.54 0.46
C VAL A 294 -12.39 -7.63 0.48
N GLU A 295 -13.59 -7.31 0.95
CA GLU A 295 -14.72 -8.25 0.99
C GLU A 295 -15.15 -8.69 -0.41
N ASN A 296 -15.26 -7.75 -1.35
CA ASN A 296 -15.57 -8.01 -2.76
C ASN A 296 -14.52 -8.93 -3.39
N LYS A 297 -13.23 -8.68 -3.15
CA LYS A 297 -12.17 -9.59 -3.61
C LYS A 297 -12.31 -10.98 -3.00
N LYS A 298 -12.57 -11.09 -1.69
CA LYS A 298 -12.76 -12.39 -1.02
C LYS A 298 -13.94 -13.15 -1.64
N TRP A 299 -15.04 -12.46 -1.93
CA TRP A 299 -16.19 -13.05 -2.60
C TRP A 299 -15.84 -13.55 -4.02
N GLN A 300 -15.17 -12.72 -4.83
CA GLN A 300 -14.69 -13.10 -6.17
C GLN A 300 -13.80 -14.36 -6.13
N ASP A 301 -12.84 -14.39 -5.21
CA ASP A 301 -11.92 -15.52 -5.05
C ASP A 301 -12.65 -16.79 -4.58
N GLN A 302 -13.66 -16.68 -3.71
CA GLN A 302 -14.48 -17.82 -3.29
C GLN A 302 -15.35 -18.36 -4.41
N LEU A 303 -15.96 -17.48 -5.21
CA LEU A 303 -16.80 -17.87 -6.33
C LEU A 303 -16.00 -18.66 -7.37
N LEU A 304 -14.81 -18.18 -7.74
CA LEU A 304 -13.95 -18.87 -8.69
C LEU A 304 -13.41 -20.19 -8.16
N LYS A 305 -13.10 -20.29 -6.86
CA LYS A 305 -12.77 -21.58 -6.23
C LYS A 305 -13.91 -22.58 -6.32
N ARG A 306 -15.16 -22.14 -6.13
CA ARG A 306 -16.35 -23.00 -6.27
C ARG A 306 -16.55 -23.46 -7.71
N ILE A 307 -16.49 -22.52 -8.67
CA ILE A 307 -16.62 -22.81 -10.10
C ILE A 307 -15.52 -23.79 -10.55
N SER A 308 -14.27 -23.53 -10.17
CA SER A 308 -13.14 -24.41 -10.50
C SER A 308 -13.36 -25.83 -9.97
N LYS A 309 -13.82 -26.00 -8.73
CA LYS A 309 -14.13 -27.33 -8.17
C LYS A 309 -15.23 -28.05 -8.94
N ILE A 310 -16.28 -27.34 -9.35
CA ILE A 310 -17.39 -27.89 -10.13
C ILE A 310 -16.90 -28.34 -11.51
N ILE A 311 -16.12 -27.50 -12.20
CA ILE A 311 -15.54 -27.84 -13.50
C ILE A 311 -14.66 -29.09 -13.38
N THR A 312 -13.76 -29.15 -12.39
CA THR A 312 -12.91 -30.31 -12.16
C THR A 312 -13.73 -31.58 -11.89
N ALA A 313 -14.77 -31.50 -11.06
CA ALA A 313 -15.64 -32.64 -10.78
C ALA A 313 -16.35 -33.14 -12.05
N LEU A 314 -16.93 -32.23 -12.84
CA LEU A 314 -17.60 -32.56 -14.10
C LEU A 314 -16.63 -33.16 -15.13
N SER A 315 -15.41 -32.62 -15.25
CA SER A 315 -14.39 -33.15 -16.15
C SER A 315 -13.96 -34.58 -15.76
N VAL A 316 -13.77 -34.85 -14.46
CA VAL A 316 -13.43 -36.19 -13.96
C VAL A 316 -14.59 -37.17 -14.20
N SER A 317 -15.83 -36.76 -13.93
CA SER A 317 -17.01 -37.60 -14.20
C SER A 317 -17.18 -37.89 -15.70
N SER A 318 -16.98 -36.88 -16.56
CA SER A 318 -17.06 -37.05 -18.01
C SER A 318 -15.98 -37.99 -18.55
N LEU A 319 -14.75 -37.86 -18.07
CA LEU A 319 -13.65 -38.76 -18.45
C LEU A 319 -13.92 -40.19 -17.96
N GLY A 320 -14.39 -40.36 -16.73
CA GLY A 320 -14.78 -41.67 -16.20
C GLY A 320 -15.90 -42.32 -17.01
N PHE A 321 -16.89 -41.54 -17.45
CA PHE A 321 -17.98 -42.02 -18.31
C PHE A 321 -17.48 -42.43 -19.70
N LEU A 322 -16.59 -41.65 -20.32
CA LEU A 322 -15.98 -42.00 -21.60
C LEU A 322 -15.15 -43.28 -21.52
N LEU A 323 -14.35 -43.45 -20.47
CA LEU A 323 -13.58 -44.67 -20.22
C LEU A 323 -14.50 -45.88 -19.98
N TRP A 324 -15.62 -45.68 -19.30
CA TRP A 324 -16.63 -46.71 -19.11
C TRP A 324 -17.27 -47.14 -20.43
N ILE A 325 -17.68 -46.19 -21.29
CA ILE A 325 -18.21 -46.49 -22.64
C ILE A 325 -17.16 -47.25 -23.46
N GLN A 326 -15.91 -46.79 -23.46
CA GLN A 326 -14.84 -47.44 -24.22
C GLN A 326 -14.61 -48.88 -23.74
N ARG A 327 -14.64 -49.11 -22.43
CA ARG A 327 -14.55 -50.47 -21.86
C ARG A 327 -15.72 -51.34 -22.30
N MET A 328 -16.95 -50.81 -22.30
CA MET A 328 -18.12 -51.57 -22.76
C MET A 328 -18.02 -51.93 -24.25
N ASN A 329 -17.57 -50.99 -25.09
CA ASN A 329 -17.33 -51.25 -26.52
C ASN A 329 -16.24 -52.30 -26.76
N ILE A 330 -15.17 -52.31 -25.96
CA ILE A 330 -14.12 -53.33 -26.06
C ILE A 330 -14.67 -54.71 -25.65
N ILE A 331 -15.48 -54.77 -24.58
CA ILE A 331 -16.11 -56.03 -24.15
C ILE A 331 -17.04 -56.57 -25.23
N SER A 332 -17.86 -55.72 -25.87
CA SER A 332 -18.75 -56.15 -26.95
C SER A 332 -17.97 -56.64 -28.18
N LEU A 333 -16.87 -55.96 -28.54
CA LEU A 333 -15.98 -56.40 -29.64
C LEU A 333 -15.34 -57.75 -29.33
N LEU A 334 -14.84 -57.95 -28.11
CA LEU A 334 -14.23 -59.23 -27.70
C LEU A 334 -15.22 -60.39 -27.76
N GLN A 335 -16.49 -60.15 -27.42
CA GLN A 335 -17.59 -61.13 -27.57
C GLN A 335 -17.90 -61.43 -29.05
N GLU A 336 -17.88 -60.42 -29.92
CA GLU A 336 -18.15 -60.58 -31.36
C GLU A 336 -17.07 -61.41 -32.08
N TYR A 337 -15.81 -61.29 -31.68
CA TYR A 337 -14.68 -62.04 -32.25
C TYR A 337 -14.38 -63.38 -31.56
N GLY A 338 -15.19 -63.80 -30.58
CA GLY A 338 -15.03 -65.10 -29.88
C GLY A 338 -13.74 -65.22 -29.06
N LEU A 339 -13.17 -64.08 -28.63
CA LEU A 339 -11.94 -63.99 -27.84
C LEU A 339 -12.21 -63.92 -26.32
N MET A 340 -13.48 -63.92 -25.94
CA MET A 340 -14.01 -63.94 -24.57
C MET A 340 -15.19 -64.90 -24.54
#